data_AF-A0AAE6SWD1-F1
#
_entry.id   AF-A0AAE6SWD1-F1
#
_cell.length_a   1.000
_cell.length_b   1.000
_cell.length_c   1.000
_cell.angle_alpha   90.00
_cell.angle_beta   90.00
_cell.angle_gamma   90.00
#
_symmetry.space_group_name_H-M   'P 1'
#
loop_
_entity.id
_entity.type
_entity.pdbx_description
1 polymer ?
#
loop_
_entity_poly.entity_id
_entity_poly.type
_entity_poly.pdbx_seq_one_letter_code
_entity_poly.pdbx_strand_id
1 'polypeptide(L)'
;MKKKSTNAKSMVIVSDVDNYDFKDNRVLKPLLLNCSEHPEYPMNHAFQHSDSVKLTKKKTLEYFVPNNISLLLSNSRTALNDAEKMYKEFLLEQQDEFKEDKIDELWHNCFLVSNYIEKIQTSIVFSYTALEAFANISIPDDFVYISQRNNKGIKEQFERQAIERWLSLKDKLDSVLPQIYDCNTISKQNFWSQFLQLEDYRNKIIHQKAIESTSFFYEYFKPSIFKVLRVAENIICYFHDVNKVNTSEQAQANLMWPWLPGAMTAPVLRNPESILDWKVDHNQPSFKKRFSDRQLAEFDKLSNQNSQINKLHNE
;
A
#
# COMPACT_ATOMS: atom_id res chain seq x y z
N MET A 1 -18.68 25.71 -14.76
CA MET A 1 -17.71 24.72 -14.20
C MET A 1 -17.97 24.61 -12.70
N LYS A 2 -18.43 23.45 -12.20
CA LYS A 2 -18.59 23.23 -10.75
C LYS A 2 -17.18 23.18 -10.12
N LYS A 3 -16.89 24.08 -9.17
CA LYS A 3 -15.69 24.01 -8.33
C LYS A 3 -15.66 22.61 -7.68
N LYS A 4 -14.65 21.80 -8.02
CA LYS A 4 -14.32 20.60 -7.23
C LYS A 4 -14.07 21.08 -5.80
N SER A 5 -14.90 20.63 -4.87
CA SER A 5 -14.62 20.73 -3.44
C SER A 5 -13.36 19.92 -3.19
N THR A 6 -12.20 20.58 -3.16
CA THR A 6 -10.97 19.99 -2.63
C THR A 6 -11.16 19.87 -1.13
N ASN A 7 -11.62 18.71 -0.65
CA ASN A 7 -11.39 18.34 0.75
C ASN A 7 -9.88 18.40 0.94
N ALA A 8 -9.40 19.43 1.62
CA ALA A 8 -7.98 19.61 1.86
C ALA A 8 -7.57 18.53 2.87
N LYS A 9 -6.73 17.58 2.44
CA LYS A 9 -6.03 16.69 3.35
C LYS A 9 -5.32 17.57 4.37
N SER A 10 -5.56 17.31 5.65
CA SER A 10 -4.94 18.05 6.75
C SER A 10 -3.85 17.18 7.38
N MET A 11 -2.70 17.77 7.71
CA MET A 11 -1.70 17.10 8.56
C MET A 11 -1.85 17.59 10.00
N VAL A 12 -1.80 16.66 10.95
CA VAL A 12 -1.85 16.96 12.38
C VAL A 12 -0.59 16.48 13.07
N ILE A 13 -0.13 17.23 14.06
CA ILE A 13 0.98 16.84 14.91
C ILE A 13 0.47 15.89 15.98
N VAL A 14 1.06 14.70 15.98
CA VAL A 14 0.65 13.59 16.85
C VAL A 14 1.60 13.43 18.03
N SER A 15 2.90 13.61 17.83
CA SER A 15 3.97 13.53 18.84
C SER A 15 5.26 14.20 18.33
N ASP A 16 6.32 14.15 19.12
CA ASP A 16 7.69 14.21 18.59
C ASP A 16 8.07 12.87 17.93
N VAL A 17 9.23 12.80 17.26
CA VAL A 17 9.69 11.59 16.58
C VAL A 17 9.98 10.47 17.58
N ASP A 18 10.52 10.81 18.75
CA ASP A 18 11.00 9.84 19.74
C ASP A 18 9.85 9.13 20.50
N ASN A 19 8.69 9.76 20.61
CA ASN A 19 7.51 9.22 21.30
C ASN A 19 6.38 8.81 20.34
N TYR A 20 6.61 8.78 19.03
CA TYR A 20 5.57 8.35 18.08
C TYR A 20 5.30 6.85 18.19
N ASP A 21 4.04 6.51 18.47
CA ASP A 21 3.54 5.13 18.49
C ASP A 21 2.28 5.02 17.63
N PHE A 22 2.34 4.22 16.56
CA PHE A 22 1.20 3.99 15.68
C PHE A 22 0.24 3.00 16.36
N LYS A 23 -1.08 3.25 16.25
CA LYS A 23 -2.11 2.38 16.87
C LYS A 23 -2.78 1.41 15.89
N ASP A 24 -2.67 1.68 14.60
CA ASP A 24 -3.24 0.86 13.53
C ASP A 24 -2.31 0.93 12.33
N ASN A 25 -1.82 -0.22 11.86
CA ASN A 25 -0.88 -0.31 10.75
C ASN A 25 -1.56 -0.13 9.37
N ARG A 26 -2.87 0.12 9.35
CA ARG A 26 -3.65 0.37 8.14
C ARG A 26 -3.78 1.84 7.78
N VAL A 27 -3.20 2.74 8.58
CA VAL A 27 -3.12 4.18 8.27
C VAL A 27 -1.87 4.48 7.42
N LEU A 28 -1.87 5.61 6.71
CA LEU A 28 -0.65 6.12 6.06
C LEU A 28 0.48 6.29 7.09
N LYS A 29 1.74 6.12 6.66
CA LYS A 29 2.87 6.40 7.55
C LYS A 29 2.87 7.89 7.94
N PRO A 30 3.30 8.25 9.16
CA PRO A 30 3.56 9.62 9.50
C PRO A 30 4.78 10.10 8.73
N LEU A 31 4.82 11.39 8.51
CA LEU A 31 6.04 12.09 8.16
C LEU A 31 6.78 12.40 9.46
N LEU A 32 7.95 11.80 9.65
CA LEU A 32 8.82 12.06 10.80
C LEU A 32 9.87 13.09 10.41
N LEU A 33 9.86 14.26 11.05
CA LEU A 33 10.83 15.33 10.82
C LEU A 33 11.65 15.55 12.09
N ASN A 34 12.95 15.28 12.02
CA ASN A 34 13.90 15.65 13.06
C ASN A 34 15.05 16.45 12.44
N CYS A 35 14.92 17.76 12.50
CA CYS A 35 15.90 18.74 12.07
C CYS A 35 16.26 19.67 13.22
N SER A 36 16.37 19.11 14.44
CA SER A 36 16.60 19.87 15.68
C SER A 36 17.89 20.71 15.66
N GLU A 37 18.85 20.34 14.82
CA GLU A 37 20.14 21.04 14.63
C GLU A 37 20.12 22.04 13.45
N HIS A 38 19.00 22.17 12.72
CA HIS A 38 18.91 23.09 11.58
C HIS A 38 18.94 24.55 12.06
N PRO A 39 19.82 25.41 11.50
CA PRO A 39 20.06 26.76 12.01
C PRO A 39 18.83 27.66 11.92
N GLU A 40 17.97 27.44 10.92
CA GLU A 40 16.79 28.27 10.66
C GLU A 40 15.48 27.62 11.13
N TYR A 41 15.45 26.28 11.29
CA TYR A 41 14.19 25.53 11.44
C TYR A 41 14.35 24.32 12.38
N PRO A 42 14.65 24.51 13.67
CA PRO A 42 14.77 23.41 14.61
C PRO A 42 13.40 22.77 14.87
N MET A 43 13.18 21.52 14.42
CA MET A 43 11.93 20.77 14.62
C MET A 43 12.17 19.30 14.96
N ASN A 44 11.33 18.75 15.85
CA ASN A 44 11.23 17.33 16.16
C ASN A 44 9.75 16.94 16.26
N HIS A 45 9.12 16.62 15.13
CA HIS A 45 7.68 16.37 15.07
C HIS A 45 7.32 15.21 14.14
N ALA A 46 6.33 14.43 14.57
CA ALA A 46 5.62 13.47 13.74
C ALA A 46 4.32 14.09 13.22
N PHE A 47 4.16 14.12 11.91
CA PHE A 47 2.97 14.61 11.22
C PHE A 47 2.18 13.46 10.65
N GLN A 48 0.89 13.39 10.97
CA GLN A 48 -0.01 12.36 10.46
C GLN A 48 -1.09 12.98 9.59
N HIS A 49 -1.38 12.36 8.45
CA HIS A 49 -2.49 12.77 7.60
C HIS A 49 -3.83 12.42 8.24
N SER A 50 -4.71 13.42 8.38
CA SER A 50 -6.11 13.29 8.76
C SER A 50 -7.04 13.75 7.64
N ASP A 51 -8.25 13.21 7.65
CA ASP A 51 -9.35 13.66 6.81
C ASP A 51 -10.64 13.66 7.63
N SER A 52 -11.68 14.28 7.08
CA SER A 52 -12.99 14.34 7.69
C SER A 52 -14.09 14.11 6.67
N VAL A 53 -15.14 13.41 7.09
CA VAL A 53 -16.34 13.20 6.28
C VAL A 53 -17.57 13.63 7.05
N LYS A 54 -18.38 14.47 6.41
CA LYS A 54 -19.66 14.91 6.97
C LYS A 54 -20.71 13.81 6.74
N LEU A 55 -21.03 13.06 7.79
CA LEU A 55 -22.02 11.99 7.74
C LEU A 55 -23.45 12.54 7.73
N THR A 56 -23.70 13.60 8.49
CA THR A 56 -24.99 14.31 8.52
C THR A 56 -24.79 15.81 8.70
N LYS A 57 -25.86 16.61 8.68
CA LYS A 57 -25.78 18.06 8.95
C LYS A 57 -25.08 18.40 10.28
N LYS A 58 -25.21 17.53 11.30
CA LYS A 58 -24.71 17.74 12.67
C LYS A 58 -23.50 16.88 13.04
N LYS A 59 -23.12 15.90 12.20
CA LYS A 59 -22.06 14.92 12.53
C LYS A 59 -20.98 14.92 11.45
N THR A 60 -19.76 15.24 11.87
CA THR A 60 -18.53 15.06 11.11
C THR A 60 -17.72 13.96 11.78
N LEU A 61 -17.20 13.02 10.99
CA LEU A 61 -16.27 12.01 11.42
C LEU A 61 -14.87 12.42 10.97
N GLU A 62 -13.94 12.54 11.90
CA GLU A 62 -12.53 12.80 11.65
C GLU A 62 -11.73 11.52 11.87
N TYR A 63 -10.76 11.24 11.00
CA TYR A 63 -10.00 10.00 11.01
C TYR A 63 -8.62 10.19 10.38
N PHE A 64 -7.66 9.32 10.72
CA PHE A 64 -6.39 9.28 10.01
C PHE A 64 -6.57 8.61 8.66
N VAL A 65 -5.93 9.17 7.63
CA VAL A 65 -6.08 8.71 6.26
C VAL A 65 -5.61 7.25 6.15
N PRO A 66 -6.50 6.33 5.73
CA PRO A 66 -6.13 4.94 5.54
C PRO A 66 -5.13 4.78 4.39
N ASN A 67 -4.23 3.80 4.52
CA ASN A 67 -3.39 3.33 3.44
C ASN A 67 -4.15 2.23 2.67
N ASN A 68 -4.48 2.49 1.40
CA ASN A 68 -5.23 1.53 0.60
C ASN A 68 -4.49 0.19 0.42
N ILE A 69 -3.16 0.22 0.24
CA ILE A 69 -2.35 -1.01 0.14
C ILE A 69 -2.45 -1.80 1.45
N SER A 70 -2.33 -1.14 2.61
CA SER A 70 -2.49 -1.80 3.91
C SER A 70 -3.89 -2.38 4.11
N LEU A 71 -4.95 -1.70 3.66
CA LEU A 71 -6.31 -2.23 3.73
C LEU A 71 -6.49 -3.48 2.87
N LEU A 72 -5.96 -3.47 1.64
CA LEU A 72 -5.99 -4.63 0.74
C LEU A 72 -5.21 -5.81 1.32
N LEU A 73 -4.00 -5.57 1.86
CA LEU A 73 -3.21 -6.60 2.55
C LEU A 73 -3.93 -7.13 3.78
N SER A 74 -4.57 -6.24 4.58
CA SER A 74 -5.35 -6.65 5.75
C SER A 74 -6.52 -7.56 5.36
N ASN A 75 -7.24 -7.24 4.28
CA ASN A 75 -8.33 -8.09 3.78
C ASN A 75 -7.79 -9.46 3.34
N SER A 76 -6.67 -9.47 2.59
CA SER A 76 -6.03 -10.71 2.16
C SER A 76 -5.62 -11.57 3.35
N ARG A 77 -4.96 -10.97 4.35
CA ARG A 77 -4.45 -11.66 5.54
C ARG A 77 -5.58 -12.23 6.39
N THR A 78 -6.64 -11.46 6.62
CA THR A 78 -7.81 -11.94 7.37
C THR A 78 -8.43 -13.15 6.67
N ALA A 79 -8.69 -13.05 5.36
CA ALA A 79 -9.24 -14.16 4.60
C ALA A 79 -8.31 -15.38 4.59
N LEU A 80 -6.99 -15.17 4.48
CA LEU A 80 -5.99 -16.23 4.53
C LEU A 80 -5.98 -16.95 5.89
N ASN A 81 -6.03 -16.21 6.99
CA ASN A 81 -6.03 -16.76 8.33
C ASN A 81 -7.30 -17.57 8.59
N ASP A 82 -8.47 -17.07 8.14
CA ASP A 82 -9.73 -17.81 8.19
C ASP A 82 -9.64 -19.11 7.38
N ALA A 83 -9.12 -19.05 6.15
CA ALA A 83 -8.95 -20.23 5.29
C ALA A 83 -7.99 -21.25 5.93
N GLU A 84 -6.87 -20.80 6.50
CA GLU A 84 -5.90 -21.68 7.15
C GLU A 84 -6.49 -22.35 8.40
N LYS A 85 -7.32 -21.62 9.16
CA LYS A 85 -8.07 -22.18 10.29
C LYS A 85 -9.04 -23.27 9.80
N MET A 86 -9.85 -22.96 8.80
CA MET A 86 -10.80 -23.93 8.22
C MET A 86 -10.11 -25.17 7.65
N TYR A 87 -8.96 -24.99 7.01
CA TYR A 87 -8.18 -26.10 6.47
C TYR A 87 -7.70 -27.05 7.56
N LYS A 88 -7.20 -26.50 8.68
CA LYS A 88 -6.73 -27.31 9.81
C LYS A 88 -7.87 -27.99 10.56
N GLU A 89 -8.93 -27.24 10.86
CA GLU A 89 -10.02 -27.71 11.72
C GLU A 89 -11.01 -28.63 10.99
N PHE A 90 -11.24 -28.44 9.69
CA PHE A 90 -12.32 -29.16 9.00
C PHE A 90 -11.87 -30.03 7.84
N LEU A 91 -10.77 -29.69 7.17
CA LEU A 91 -10.30 -30.43 5.98
C LEU A 91 -9.23 -31.48 6.31
N LEU A 92 -8.52 -31.33 7.43
CA LEU A 92 -7.51 -32.29 7.90
C LEU A 92 -7.98 -33.16 9.05
N GLU A 93 -8.95 -32.71 9.86
CA GLU A 93 -9.53 -33.55 10.91
C GLU A 93 -10.37 -34.65 10.25
N GLN A 94 -10.02 -35.91 10.53
CA GLN A 94 -10.79 -37.07 10.10
C GLN A 94 -12.15 -36.99 10.79
N GLN A 95 -13.23 -36.91 10.02
CA GLN A 95 -14.57 -37.18 10.53
C GLN A 95 -14.73 -38.69 10.67
N ASP A 96 -14.21 -39.25 11.76
CA ASP A 96 -14.52 -40.63 12.15
C ASP A 96 -16.03 -40.72 12.45
N GLU A 97 -16.72 -41.57 11.70
CA GLU A 97 -18.13 -41.96 11.83
C GLU A 97 -19.18 -40.83 11.71
N PHE A 98 -19.39 -40.28 10.51
CA PHE A 98 -20.71 -39.71 10.21
C PHE A 98 -21.75 -40.84 10.16
N LYS A 99 -22.73 -40.78 11.08
CA LYS A 99 -23.86 -41.71 11.18
C LYS A 99 -25.09 -41.24 10.38
N GLU A 100 -24.93 -40.23 9.53
CA GLU A 100 -26.00 -39.63 8.71
C GLU A 100 -26.06 -40.19 7.27
N ASP A 101 -27.15 -39.87 6.55
CA ASP A 101 -27.30 -40.14 5.12
C ASP A 101 -26.14 -39.47 4.34
N LYS A 102 -25.52 -40.23 3.43
CA LYS A 102 -24.42 -39.78 2.56
C LYS A 102 -24.75 -38.47 1.83
N ILE A 103 -26.01 -38.20 1.52
CA ILE A 103 -26.43 -36.96 0.85
C ILE A 103 -26.23 -35.74 1.76
N ASP A 104 -26.58 -35.85 3.04
CA ASP A 104 -26.45 -34.75 4.00
C ASP A 104 -24.98 -34.44 4.29
N GLU A 105 -24.14 -35.48 4.38
CA GLU A 105 -22.68 -35.34 4.48
C GLU A 105 -22.10 -34.56 3.28
N LEU A 106 -22.53 -34.88 2.06
CA LEU A 106 -22.09 -34.16 0.85
C LEU A 106 -22.50 -32.69 0.86
N TRP A 107 -23.72 -32.37 1.33
CA TRP A 107 -24.16 -30.98 1.47
C TRP A 107 -23.37 -30.22 2.54
N HIS A 108 -23.08 -30.88 3.66
CA HIS A 108 -22.23 -30.31 4.71
C HIS A 108 -20.82 -30.00 4.17
N ASN A 109 -20.21 -30.95 3.47
CA ASN A 109 -18.91 -30.78 2.83
C ASN A 109 -18.93 -29.66 1.77
N CYS A 110 -20.00 -29.57 0.98
CA CYS A 110 -20.19 -28.49 0.01
C CYS A 110 -20.18 -27.11 0.68
N PHE A 111 -20.87 -26.96 1.82
CA PHE A 111 -20.87 -25.72 2.60
C PHE A 111 -19.47 -25.36 3.10
N LEU A 112 -18.75 -26.32 3.71
CA LEU A 112 -17.39 -26.10 4.21
C LEU A 112 -16.41 -25.72 3.09
N VAL A 113 -16.44 -26.46 1.99
CA VAL A 113 -15.59 -26.23 0.81
C VAL A 113 -15.88 -24.89 0.17
N SER A 114 -17.16 -24.51 0.01
CA SER A 114 -17.53 -23.24 -0.60
C SER A 114 -17.00 -22.05 0.22
N ASN A 115 -17.23 -22.07 1.54
CA ASN A 115 -16.70 -21.05 2.44
C ASN A 115 -15.17 -20.98 2.39
N TYR A 116 -14.48 -22.13 2.30
CA TYR A 116 -13.01 -22.17 2.21
C TYR A 116 -12.52 -21.54 0.90
N ILE A 117 -13.12 -21.94 -0.23
CA ILE A 117 -12.78 -21.42 -1.56
C ILE A 117 -13.01 -19.90 -1.62
N GLU A 118 -14.11 -19.39 -1.07
CA GLU A 118 -14.40 -17.95 -1.00
C GLU A 118 -13.28 -17.19 -0.28
N LYS A 119 -12.78 -17.72 0.84
CA LYS A 119 -11.68 -17.12 1.60
C LYS A 119 -10.37 -17.15 0.83
N ILE A 120 -10.04 -18.26 0.15
CA ILE A 120 -8.86 -18.36 -0.70
C ILE A 120 -8.94 -17.37 -1.87
N GLN A 121 -10.06 -17.31 -2.59
CA GLN A 121 -10.26 -16.38 -3.71
C GLN A 121 -10.19 -14.92 -3.25
N THR A 122 -10.79 -14.61 -2.10
CA THR A 122 -10.68 -13.29 -1.47
C THR A 122 -9.21 -12.92 -1.25
N SER A 123 -8.43 -13.81 -0.65
CA SER A 123 -7.00 -13.56 -0.43
C SER A 123 -6.22 -13.42 -1.74
N ILE A 124 -6.48 -14.23 -2.76
CA ILE A 124 -5.85 -14.10 -4.10
C ILE A 124 -6.09 -12.71 -4.68
N VAL A 125 -7.36 -12.29 -4.76
CA VAL A 125 -7.74 -11.02 -5.39
C VAL A 125 -7.15 -9.84 -4.63
N PHE A 126 -7.28 -9.81 -3.31
CA PHE A 126 -6.80 -8.69 -2.50
C PHE A 126 -5.27 -8.63 -2.44
N SER A 127 -4.58 -9.78 -2.37
CA SER A 127 -3.11 -9.88 -2.41
C SER A 127 -2.55 -9.32 -3.73
N TYR A 128 -3.09 -9.77 -4.87
CA TYR A 128 -2.67 -9.29 -6.18
C TYR A 128 -2.99 -7.80 -6.38
N THR A 129 -4.18 -7.36 -5.95
CA THR A 129 -4.59 -5.94 -6.05
C THR A 129 -3.70 -5.05 -5.19
N ALA A 130 -3.26 -5.52 -4.02
CA ALA A 130 -2.31 -4.78 -3.18
C ALA A 130 -0.97 -4.58 -3.89
N LEU A 131 -0.44 -5.61 -4.57
CA LEU A 131 0.79 -5.50 -5.36
C LEU A 131 0.64 -4.54 -6.55
N GLU A 132 -0.48 -4.58 -7.25
CA GLU A 132 -0.77 -3.66 -8.35
C GLU A 132 -0.80 -2.20 -7.86
N ALA A 133 -1.53 -1.95 -6.77
CA ALA A 133 -1.59 -0.62 -6.15
C ALA A 133 -0.20 -0.16 -5.67
N PHE A 134 0.55 -1.05 -5.03
CA PHE A 134 1.91 -0.80 -4.58
C PHE A 134 2.84 -0.44 -5.75
N ALA A 135 2.85 -1.23 -6.82
CA ALA A 135 3.71 -0.98 -7.96
C ALA A 135 3.42 0.37 -8.63
N ASN A 136 2.13 0.70 -8.81
CA ASN A 136 1.72 1.97 -9.42
C ASN A 136 2.07 3.19 -8.55
N ILE A 137 1.82 3.12 -7.24
CA ILE A 137 2.16 4.20 -6.30
C ILE A 137 3.68 4.39 -6.17
N SER A 138 4.45 3.34 -6.39
CA SER A 138 5.91 3.36 -6.26
C SER A 138 6.63 3.98 -7.46
N ILE A 139 5.91 4.40 -8.51
CA ILE A 139 6.48 5.03 -9.71
C ILE A 139 6.41 6.56 -9.57
N PRO A 140 7.55 7.27 -9.54
CA PRO A 140 7.60 8.73 -9.57
C PRO A 140 6.94 9.32 -10.82
N ASP A 141 6.40 10.54 -10.71
CA ASP A 141 5.71 11.21 -11.83
C ASP A 141 6.61 11.51 -13.02
N ASP A 142 7.88 11.81 -12.76
CA ASP A 142 8.91 12.15 -13.73
C ASP A 142 9.69 10.93 -14.25
N PHE A 143 9.40 9.73 -13.74
CA PHE A 143 10.10 8.53 -14.13
C PHE A 143 9.72 8.10 -15.56
N VAL A 144 10.76 7.77 -16.33
CA VAL A 144 10.65 7.29 -17.70
C VAL A 144 11.32 5.92 -17.81
N TYR A 145 10.54 4.91 -18.18
CA TYR A 145 11.04 3.58 -18.46
C TYR A 145 11.43 3.43 -19.93
N ILE A 146 12.62 2.90 -20.20
CA ILE A 146 13.06 2.55 -21.55
C ILE A 146 13.11 1.02 -21.64
N SER A 147 12.26 0.45 -22.49
CA SER A 147 12.19 -1.00 -22.66
C SER A 147 13.42 -1.59 -23.34
N GLN A 148 13.61 -2.90 -23.18
CA GLN A 148 14.51 -3.64 -24.03
C GLN A 148 14.04 -3.57 -25.49
N ARG A 149 14.97 -3.76 -26.42
CA ARG A 149 14.64 -3.77 -27.85
C ARG A 149 13.58 -4.84 -28.12
N ASN A 150 12.48 -4.42 -28.73
CA ASN A 150 11.47 -5.36 -29.22
C ASN A 150 12.02 -6.19 -30.40
N ASN A 151 11.21 -7.11 -30.93
CA ASN A 151 11.58 -7.96 -32.07
C ASN A 151 11.93 -7.18 -33.36
N LYS A 152 11.63 -5.87 -33.41
CA LYS A 152 11.98 -4.95 -34.50
C LYS A 152 13.23 -4.10 -34.20
N GLY A 153 13.92 -4.36 -33.09
CA GLY A 153 15.11 -3.63 -32.67
C GLY A 153 14.82 -2.25 -32.04
N ILE A 154 13.56 -1.89 -31.85
CA ILE A 154 13.12 -0.56 -31.36
C ILE A 154 13.02 -0.60 -29.84
N LYS A 155 13.57 0.41 -29.17
CA LYS A 155 13.33 0.67 -27.74
C LYS A 155 12.11 1.58 -27.63
N GLU A 156 11.21 1.23 -26.73
CA GLU A 156 10.03 2.05 -26.44
C GLU A 156 10.26 2.81 -25.14
N GLN A 157 9.76 4.04 -25.11
CA GLN A 157 9.84 4.91 -23.95
C GLN A 157 8.44 5.04 -23.34
N PHE A 158 8.32 4.78 -22.05
CA PHE A 158 7.07 4.82 -21.31
C PHE A 158 7.18 5.82 -20.16
N GLU A 159 6.35 6.85 -20.20
CA GLU A 159 6.10 7.73 -19.05
C GLU A 159 5.17 7.04 -18.04
N ARG A 160 5.08 7.56 -16.82
CA ARG A 160 4.30 6.98 -15.72
C ARG A 160 2.91 6.47 -16.13
N GLN A 161 2.09 7.28 -16.80
CA GLN A 161 0.73 6.88 -17.20
C GLN A 161 0.73 5.69 -18.17
N ALA A 162 1.72 5.62 -19.05
CA ALA A 162 1.88 4.51 -19.98
C ALA A 162 2.38 3.26 -19.24
N ILE A 163 3.27 3.42 -18.26
CA ILE A 163 3.72 2.32 -17.40
C ILE A 163 2.54 1.72 -16.63
N GLU A 164 1.77 2.55 -15.93
CA GLU A 164 0.62 2.11 -15.13
C GLU A 164 -0.41 1.33 -15.96
N ARG A 165 -0.64 1.76 -17.22
CA ARG A 165 -1.70 1.21 -18.08
C ARG A 165 -1.28 0.02 -18.93
N TRP A 166 -0.04 -0.01 -19.42
CA TRP A 166 0.36 -0.93 -20.49
C TRP A 166 1.39 -1.97 -20.06
N LEU A 167 2.22 -1.70 -19.05
CA LEU A 167 3.15 -2.69 -18.53
C LEU A 167 2.43 -3.66 -17.60
N SER A 168 2.81 -4.94 -17.66
CA SER A 168 2.27 -5.95 -16.75
C SER A 168 2.79 -5.72 -15.33
N LEU A 169 2.07 -6.23 -14.32
CA LEU A 169 2.55 -6.16 -12.94
C LEU A 169 3.93 -6.82 -12.79
N LYS A 170 4.11 -7.96 -13.47
CA LYS A 170 5.40 -8.65 -13.57
C LYS A 170 6.51 -7.73 -14.04
N ASP A 171 6.32 -6.99 -15.14
CA ASP A 171 7.33 -6.08 -15.68
C ASP A 171 7.58 -4.89 -14.75
N LYS A 172 6.52 -4.37 -14.11
CA LYS A 172 6.65 -3.30 -13.12
C LYS A 172 7.54 -3.75 -11.96
N LEU A 173 7.27 -4.90 -11.37
CA LEU A 173 8.03 -5.43 -10.23
C LEU A 173 9.45 -5.87 -10.60
N ASP A 174 9.66 -6.46 -11.79
CA ASP A 174 10.94 -7.07 -12.14
C ASP A 174 11.92 -6.15 -12.87
N SER A 175 11.41 -5.15 -13.59
CA SER A 175 12.22 -4.27 -14.43
C SER A 175 12.09 -2.79 -14.08
N VAL A 176 10.89 -2.30 -13.78
CA VAL A 176 10.65 -0.87 -13.51
C VAL A 176 11.11 -0.47 -12.11
N LEU A 177 10.56 -1.10 -11.06
CA LEU A 177 10.89 -0.75 -9.67
C LEU A 177 12.39 -0.95 -9.36
N PRO A 178 13.07 -2.01 -9.84
CA PRO A 178 14.51 -2.15 -9.61
C PRO A 178 15.35 -1.02 -10.19
N GLN A 179 14.91 -0.37 -11.29
CA GLN A 179 15.59 0.82 -11.83
C GLN A 179 15.32 2.06 -10.98
N ILE A 180 14.10 2.24 -10.47
CA ILE A 180 13.72 3.38 -9.62
C ILE A 180 14.46 3.35 -8.28
N TYR A 181 14.60 2.17 -7.68
CA TYR A 181 15.15 1.99 -6.34
C TYR A 181 16.58 1.46 -6.34
N ASP A 182 17.24 1.41 -7.51
CA ASP A 182 18.62 0.93 -7.69
C ASP A 182 18.89 -0.39 -6.95
N CYS A 183 18.05 -1.39 -7.21
CA CYS A 183 18.11 -2.68 -6.54
C CYS A 183 18.16 -3.85 -7.53
N ASN A 184 18.44 -5.04 -7.01
CA ASN A 184 18.50 -6.23 -7.84
C ASN A 184 17.13 -6.60 -8.41
N THR A 185 17.14 -7.17 -9.60
CA THR A 185 15.98 -7.81 -10.23
C THR A 185 15.29 -8.80 -9.29
N ILE A 186 13.99 -8.62 -9.05
CA ILE A 186 13.24 -9.40 -8.05
C ILE A 186 13.02 -10.85 -8.48
N SER A 187 13.07 -11.17 -9.78
CA SER A 187 12.93 -12.53 -10.29
C SER A 187 14.02 -13.49 -9.84
N LYS A 188 15.12 -12.97 -9.29
CA LYS A 188 16.19 -13.76 -8.67
C LYS A 188 15.85 -14.18 -7.23
N GLN A 189 14.78 -13.65 -6.63
CA GLN A 189 14.39 -13.98 -5.26
C GLN A 189 13.66 -15.32 -5.21
N ASN A 190 13.83 -16.04 -4.09
CA ASN A 190 13.28 -17.39 -3.90
C ASN A 190 11.74 -17.46 -3.89
N PHE A 191 11.07 -16.33 -3.63
CA PHE A 191 9.61 -16.20 -3.61
C PHE A 191 9.01 -15.77 -4.96
N TRP A 192 9.82 -15.53 -5.99
CA TRP A 192 9.30 -15.07 -7.28
C TRP A 192 8.35 -16.06 -7.95
N SER A 193 8.64 -17.36 -7.86
CA SER A 193 7.76 -18.41 -8.39
C SER A 193 6.38 -18.40 -7.74
N GLN A 194 6.28 -17.99 -6.47
CA GLN A 194 5.02 -17.85 -5.75
C GLN A 194 4.20 -16.66 -6.30
N PHE A 195 4.87 -15.57 -6.69
CA PHE A 195 4.20 -14.45 -7.35
C PHE A 195 3.61 -14.85 -8.71
N LEU A 196 4.36 -15.60 -9.52
CA LEU A 196 3.85 -16.11 -10.80
C LEU A 196 2.63 -17.02 -10.59
N GLN A 197 2.61 -17.82 -9.53
CA GLN A 197 1.43 -18.62 -9.15
C GLN A 197 0.25 -17.75 -8.70
N LEU A 198 0.49 -16.71 -7.90
CA LEU A 198 -0.55 -15.75 -7.50
C LEU A 198 -1.19 -15.07 -8.71
N GLU A 199 -0.38 -14.63 -9.68
CA GLU A 199 -0.83 -14.03 -10.93
C GLU A 199 -1.69 -15.01 -11.75
N ASP A 200 -1.23 -16.26 -11.90
CA ASP A 200 -1.99 -17.31 -12.58
C ASP A 200 -3.34 -17.59 -11.92
N TYR A 201 -3.37 -17.73 -10.59
CA TYR A 201 -4.62 -17.93 -9.85
C TYR A 201 -5.59 -16.76 -10.02
N ARG A 202 -5.10 -15.53 -9.92
CA ARG A 202 -5.92 -14.32 -10.14
C ARG A 202 -6.48 -14.29 -11.56
N ASN A 203 -5.68 -14.65 -12.57
CA ASN A 203 -6.13 -14.69 -13.96
C ASN A 203 -7.19 -15.76 -14.18
N LYS A 204 -7.06 -16.93 -13.55
CA LYS A 204 -8.08 -18.00 -13.60
C LYS A 204 -9.41 -17.57 -12.97
N ILE A 205 -9.38 -16.79 -11.88
CA ILE A 205 -10.59 -16.23 -11.25
C ILE A 205 -11.28 -15.23 -12.17
N ILE A 206 -10.54 -14.29 -12.78
CA ILE A 206 -11.12 -13.15 -13.53
C ILE A 206 -11.48 -13.53 -14.97
N HIS A 207 -10.71 -14.43 -15.59
CA HIS A 207 -10.87 -14.82 -16.98
C HIS A 207 -11.41 -16.24 -17.13
N GLN A 208 -12.32 -16.64 -16.23
CA GLN A 208 -12.98 -17.94 -16.32
C GLN A 208 -13.79 -18.04 -17.61
N LYS A 209 -13.21 -18.64 -18.66
CA LYS A 209 -13.77 -18.72 -20.02
C LYS A 209 -14.67 -19.95 -20.24
N ALA A 210 -14.64 -20.95 -19.36
CA ALA A 210 -15.51 -22.11 -19.40
C ALA A 210 -15.78 -22.67 -18.00
N ILE A 211 -16.99 -23.20 -17.78
CA ILE A 211 -17.45 -23.81 -16.52
C ILE A 211 -16.97 -25.27 -16.39
N GLU A 212 -16.34 -25.82 -17.43
CA GLU A 212 -16.21 -27.27 -17.65
C GLU A 212 -15.20 -28.00 -16.75
N SER A 213 -14.42 -27.29 -15.91
CA SER A 213 -13.46 -27.96 -15.03
C SER A 213 -13.31 -27.30 -13.67
N THR A 214 -13.68 -28.02 -12.61
CA THR A 214 -13.38 -27.69 -11.21
C THR A 214 -11.92 -27.90 -10.84
N SER A 215 -11.09 -28.40 -11.77
CA SER A 215 -9.69 -28.77 -11.51
C SER A 215 -8.83 -27.62 -10.99
N PHE A 216 -9.15 -26.37 -11.35
CA PHE A 216 -8.38 -25.23 -10.84
C PHE A 216 -8.57 -25.03 -9.32
N PHE A 217 -9.72 -25.45 -8.76
CA PHE A 217 -9.93 -25.41 -7.31
C PHE A 217 -9.03 -26.41 -6.57
N TYR A 218 -8.54 -27.48 -7.22
CA TYR A 218 -7.67 -28.46 -6.57
C TYR A 218 -6.35 -27.84 -6.09
N GLU A 219 -5.86 -26.82 -6.79
CA GLU A 219 -4.67 -26.08 -6.35
C GLU A 219 -4.88 -25.38 -5.01
N TYR A 220 -6.13 -25.00 -4.68
CA TYR A 220 -6.45 -24.32 -3.43
C TYR A 220 -6.31 -25.24 -2.23
N PHE A 221 -6.46 -26.55 -2.40
CA PHE A 221 -6.34 -27.51 -1.29
C PHE A 221 -4.89 -27.96 -1.00
N LYS A 222 -3.92 -27.53 -1.82
CA LYS A 222 -2.50 -27.83 -1.56
C LYS A 222 -1.95 -26.91 -0.48
N PRO A 223 -1.21 -27.41 0.53
CA PRO A 223 -0.63 -26.56 1.59
C PRO A 223 0.27 -25.42 1.07
N SER A 224 0.81 -25.53 -0.14
CA SER A 224 1.58 -24.48 -0.79
C SER A 224 0.78 -23.19 -1.05
N ILE A 225 -0.56 -23.26 -1.13
CA ILE A 225 -1.43 -22.09 -1.34
C ILE A 225 -1.15 -21.01 -0.31
N PHE A 226 -0.95 -21.38 0.96
CA PHE A 226 -0.72 -20.41 2.04
C PHE A 226 0.61 -19.66 1.88
N LYS A 227 1.62 -20.27 1.25
CA LYS A 227 2.88 -19.58 0.91
C LYS A 227 2.69 -18.63 -0.26
N VAL A 228 1.94 -19.06 -1.28
CA VAL A 228 1.60 -18.21 -2.44
C VAL A 228 0.87 -16.95 -2.01
N LEU A 229 -0.12 -17.08 -1.13
CA LEU A 229 -0.95 -15.96 -0.71
C LEU A 229 -0.24 -14.94 0.20
N ARG A 230 0.89 -15.33 0.82
CA ARG A 230 1.76 -14.44 1.59
C ARG A 230 2.77 -13.67 0.74
N VAL A 231 2.92 -14.00 -0.54
CA VAL A 231 4.00 -13.44 -1.39
C VAL A 231 3.92 -11.92 -1.56
N ALA A 232 2.73 -11.33 -1.50
CA ALA A 232 2.59 -9.88 -1.62
C ALA A 232 3.34 -9.13 -0.53
N GLU A 233 3.27 -9.61 0.71
CA GLU A 233 4.01 -9.02 1.83
C GLU A 233 5.52 -9.21 1.64
N ASN A 234 5.97 -10.38 1.18
CA ASN A 234 7.38 -10.64 0.91
C ASN A 234 7.97 -9.69 -0.15
N ILE A 235 7.23 -9.44 -1.23
CA ILE A 235 7.63 -8.52 -2.29
C ILE A 235 7.73 -7.09 -1.77
N ILE A 236 6.71 -6.63 -1.02
CA ILE A 236 6.72 -5.25 -0.50
C ILE A 236 7.80 -5.08 0.57
N CYS A 237 8.03 -6.08 1.43
CA CYS A 237 9.15 -6.08 2.37
C CYS A 237 10.50 -5.99 1.64
N TYR A 238 10.71 -6.77 0.57
CA TYR A 238 11.92 -6.67 -0.24
C TYR A 238 12.19 -5.24 -0.71
N PHE A 239 11.18 -4.55 -1.24
CA PHE A 239 11.35 -3.17 -1.68
C PHE A 239 11.57 -2.20 -0.52
N HIS A 240 10.93 -2.40 0.65
CA HIS A 240 11.24 -1.63 1.86
C HIS A 240 12.72 -1.79 2.26
N ASP A 241 13.22 -3.02 2.29
CA ASP A 241 14.55 -3.33 2.79
C ASP A 241 15.67 -2.78 1.88
N VAL A 242 15.44 -2.74 0.56
CA VAL A 242 16.42 -2.24 -0.41
C VAL A 242 16.30 -0.74 -0.69
N ASN A 243 15.18 -0.10 -0.32
CA ASN A 243 14.94 1.31 -0.63
C ASN A 243 15.90 2.21 0.17
N LYS A 244 16.80 2.86 -0.56
CA LYS A 244 17.61 3.98 -0.07
C LYS A 244 16.89 5.27 -0.45
N VAL A 245 16.27 5.92 0.53
CA VAL A 245 15.57 7.20 0.31
C VAL A 245 16.61 8.27 -0.03
N ASN A 246 16.82 8.52 -1.33
CA ASN A 246 17.82 9.48 -1.83
C ASN A 246 17.16 10.75 -2.41
N THR A 247 15.88 10.68 -2.75
CA THR A 247 15.10 11.78 -3.36
C THR A 247 13.82 12.04 -2.58
N SER A 248 13.26 13.25 -2.73
CA SER A 248 11.99 13.64 -2.12
C SER A 248 10.83 12.77 -2.63
N GLU A 249 10.88 12.38 -3.90
CA GLU A 249 9.88 11.53 -4.57
C GLU A 249 9.92 10.11 -4.01
N GLN A 250 11.11 9.54 -3.79
CA GLN A 250 11.26 8.24 -3.11
C GLN A 250 10.80 8.31 -1.65
N ALA A 251 11.03 9.43 -0.97
CA ALA A 251 10.52 9.65 0.40
C ALA A 251 8.99 9.69 0.41
N GLN A 252 8.38 10.42 -0.54
CA GLN A 252 6.93 10.49 -0.71
C GLN A 252 6.31 9.12 -1.02
N ALA A 253 6.92 8.35 -1.92
CA ALA A 253 6.48 6.99 -2.22
C ALA A 253 6.52 6.11 -0.96
N ASN A 254 7.60 6.17 -0.16
CA ASN A 254 7.73 5.41 1.08
C ASN A 254 6.62 5.73 2.10
N LEU A 255 6.21 7.00 2.21
CA LEU A 255 5.09 7.40 3.08
C LEU A 255 3.75 6.78 2.65
N MET A 256 3.62 6.50 1.35
CA MET A 256 2.46 5.83 0.78
C MET A 256 2.57 4.30 0.82
N TRP A 257 3.72 3.74 1.17
CA TRP A 257 3.90 2.30 1.34
C TRP A 257 3.28 1.82 2.66
N PRO A 258 2.79 0.57 2.73
CA PRO A 258 2.14 0.05 3.93
C PRO A 258 3.15 -0.15 5.08
N TRP A 259 2.62 -0.17 6.30
CA TRP A 259 3.34 -0.65 7.49
C TRP A 259 3.39 -2.19 7.47
N LEU A 260 4.60 -2.76 7.37
CA LEU A 260 4.80 -4.22 7.42
C LEU A 260 5.70 -4.60 8.60
N PRO A 261 5.44 -5.74 9.27
CA PRO A 261 6.35 -6.27 10.30
C PRO A 261 7.79 -6.35 9.75
N GLY A 262 8.75 -5.72 10.43
CA GLY A 262 10.14 -5.59 9.96
C GLY A 262 10.45 -4.30 9.19
N ALA A 263 9.46 -3.67 8.55
CA ALA A 263 9.55 -2.38 7.85
C ALA A 263 8.76 -1.26 8.59
N MET A 264 8.75 -1.35 9.91
CA MET A 264 7.96 -0.50 10.81
C MET A 264 8.62 0.85 11.13
N THR A 265 9.67 1.22 10.40
CA THR A 265 10.28 2.54 10.49
C THR A 265 9.73 3.43 9.38
N ALA A 266 9.15 4.57 9.75
CA ALA A 266 8.96 5.66 8.80
C ALA A 266 10.29 6.40 8.62
N PRO A 267 10.63 6.85 7.40
CA PRO A 267 11.86 7.59 7.17
C PRO A 267 11.86 8.87 8.02
N VAL A 268 12.93 9.10 8.77
CA VAL A 268 13.13 10.34 9.52
C VAL A 268 13.84 11.33 8.60
N LEU A 269 13.10 12.35 8.16
CA LEU A 269 13.66 13.43 7.36
C LEU A 269 14.44 14.39 8.26
N ARG A 270 15.63 14.78 7.81
CA ARG A 270 16.52 15.73 8.50
C ARG A 270 16.56 17.10 7.83
N ASN A 271 15.93 17.25 6.66
CA ASN A 271 15.80 18.51 5.94
C ASN A 271 14.31 18.87 5.80
N PRO A 272 13.86 20.01 6.36
CA PRO A 272 12.47 20.47 6.25
C PRO A 272 12.08 20.92 4.84
N GLU A 273 13.03 21.22 3.93
CA GLU A 273 12.73 21.72 2.58
C GLU A 273 11.79 20.80 1.78
N SER A 274 11.95 19.49 1.96
CA SER A 274 11.15 18.45 1.30
C SER A 274 9.64 18.52 1.58
N ILE A 275 9.22 19.29 2.59
CA ILE A 275 7.82 19.41 3.04
C ILE A 275 7.28 20.85 2.98
N LEU A 276 8.11 21.83 2.58
CA LEU A 276 7.74 23.26 2.57
C LEU A 276 6.64 23.59 1.55
N ASP A 277 6.39 22.71 0.58
CA ASP A 277 5.32 22.87 -0.42
C ASP A 277 3.97 22.24 0.01
N TRP A 278 3.90 21.59 1.17
CA TRP A 278 2.72 20.84 1.59
C TRP A 278 1.74 21.71 2.38
N LYS A 279 0.44 21.65 2.03
CA LYS A 279 -0.62 22.38 2.76
C LYS A 279 -0.91 21.73 4.11
N VAL A 280 -0.65 22.45 5.21
CA VAL A 280 -0.94 22.03 6.58
C VAL A 280 -2.22 22.72 7.09
N ASP A 281 -3.06 22.02 7.86
CA ASP A 281 -4.29 22.60 8.40
C ASP A 281 -4.02 23.28 9.75
N HIS A 282 -3.81 24.59 9.68
CA HIS A 282 -3.46 25.44 10.82
C HIS A 282 -4.62 25.64 11.82
N ASN A 283 -5.84 25.22 11.49
CA ASN A 283 -7.00 25.40 12.35
C ASN A 283 -7.24 24.23 13.32
N GLN A 284 -6.49 23.14 13.18
CA GLN A 284 -6.53 21.98 14.06
C GLN A 284 -6.16 22.36 15.51
N PRO A 285 -6.96 21.97 16.53
CA PRO A 285 -6.67 22.27 17.94
C PRO A 285 -5.33 21.71 18.44
N SER A 286 -4.85 20.61 17.84
CA SER A 286 -3.54 20.01 18.11
C SER A 286 -2.38 20.90 17.62
N PHE A 287 -2.58 21.63 16.52
CA PHE A 287 -1.61 22.58 15.95
C PHE A 287 -1.44 23.80 16.87
N LYS A 288 -2.56 24.40 17.31
CA LYS A 288 -2.56 25.59 18.18
C LYS A 288 -2.08 25.32 19.61
N LYS A 289 -2.14 24.07 20.09
CA LYS A 289 -1.69 23.69 21.44
C LYS A 289 -0.20 23.37 21.55
N ARG A 290 0.47 23.07 20.43
CA ARG A 290 1.83 22.49 20.45
C ARG A 290 2.91 23.40 19.88
N PHE A 291 2.53 24.49 19.24
CA PHE A 291 3.47 25.51 18.78
C PHE A 291 3.37 26.76 19.64
N SER A 292 4.53 27.36 19.93
CA SER A 292 4.58 28.72 20.44
C SER A 292 4.11 29.71 19.36
N ASP A 293 3.64 30.89 19.77
CA ASP A 293 3.22 31.96 18.86
C ASP A 293 4.31 32.33 17.84
N ARG A 294 5.58 32.17 18.22
CA ARG A 294 6.74 32.36 17.34
C ARG A 294 6.84 31.30 16.26
N GLN A 295 6.67 30.03 16.61
CA GLN A 295 6.72 28.92 15.65
C GLN A 295 5.51 28.94 14.71
N LEU A 296 4.33 29.35 15.21
CA LEU A 296 3.15 29.60 14.37
C LEU A 296 3.41 30.72 13.36
N ALA A 297 3.98 31.85 13.81
CA ALA A 297 4.30 32.98 12.95
C ALA A 297 5.39 32.67 11.91
N GLU A 298 6.35 31.79 12.22
CA GLU A 298 7.38 31.34 11.29
C GLU A 298 6.80 30.36 10.24
N PHE A 299 5.92 29.45 10.65
CA PHE A 299 5.19 28.56 9.73
C PHE A 299 4.25 29.35 8.79
N ASP A 300 3.59 30.39 9.30
CA ASP A 300 2.74 31.30 8.52
C ASP A 300 3.54 32.17 7.53
N LYS A 301 4.80 32.51 7.83
CA LYS A 301 5.67 33.21 6.88
C LYS A 301 6.08 32.31 5.70
N LEU A 302 6.36 31.04 5.99
CA LEU A 302 6.78 30.05 4.99
C LEU A 302 5.66 29.69 4.00
N SER A 303 4.44 29.45 4.49
CA SER A 303 3.29 29.14 3.63
C SER A 303 2.91 30.30 2.69
N ASN A 304 3.15 31.54 3.12
CA ASN A 304 2.85 32.75 2.35
C ASN A 304 3.93 33.09 1.30
N GLN A 305 5.22 32.83 1.55
CA GLN A 305 6.29 33.06 0.56
C GLN A 305 6.16 32.16 -0.68
N ASN A 306 5.85 30.87 -0.50
CA ASN A 306 5.65 29.95 -1.63
C ASN A 306 4.38 30.23 -2.45
N SER A 307 3.37 30.89 -1.87
CA SER A 307 2.18 31.34 -2.59
C SER A 307 2.46 32.53 -3.54
N GLN A 308 3.52 33.30 -3.27
CA GLN A 308 3.97 34.40 -4.13
C GLN A 308 4.92 33.92 -5.23
N ILE A 309 5.80 32.96 -4.93
CA ILE A 309 6.72 32.37 -5.92
C ILE A 309 5.96 31.60 -7.01
N ASN A 310 4.92 30.83 -6.65
CA ASN A 310 4.08 30.12 -7.62
C ASN A 310 3.19 31.00 -8.50
N LYS A 311 3.00 32.28 -8.14
CA LYS A 311 2.34 33.28 -9.00
C LYS A 311 3.29 33.87 -10.04
N LEU A 312 4.58 33.98 -9.72
CA LEU A 312 5.60 34.56 -10.60
C LEU A 312 6.13 33.58 -11.66
N HIS A 313 5.81 32.28 -11.56
CA HIS A 313 6.15 31.25 -12.57
C HIS A 313 4.96 30.85 -13.47
N ASN A 314 3.79 31.46 -13.29
CA ASN A 314 2.60 31.23 -14.10
C ASN A 314 2.13 32.49 -14.86
N GLU A 315 2.98 33.51 -14.97
CA GLU A 315 2.84 34.65 -15.89
C GLU A 315 3.86 34.52 -17.02
#